data_AF-A0A2D9CXX7-F1
#
_entry.id   AF-A0A2D9CXX7-F1
#
_cell.length_a   1.000
_cell.length_b   1.000
_cell.length_c   1.000
_cell.angle_alpha   90.00
_cell.angle_beta   90.00
_cell.angle_gamma   90.00
#
_symmetry.space_group_name_H-M   'P 1'
#
loop_
_entity.id
_entity.type
_entity.pdbx_description
1 polymer ?
#
loop_
_entity_poly.entity_id
_entity_poly.type
_entity_poly.pdbx_seq_one_letter_code
_entity_poly.pdbx_strand_id
1 'polypeptide(L)'
;MWQDKWIPVVLLVLLGLLQYRLWFGKNSIPDYLNREQEVQAQAEQNANLAQRNALLEADINDLKIGLEAIEERARNELGLIKRGETFYRILPADSK
;
A
#
# COMPACT_ATOMS: atom_id res chain seq x y z
N MET A 1 53.05 -45.91 -5.33
CA MET A 1 51.77 -46.14 -6.02
C MET A 1 50.52 -45.97 -5.12
N TRP A 2 50.66 -45.55 -3.85
CA TRP A 2 49.54 -45.28 -2.92
C TRP A 2 49.53 -43.84 -2.38
N GLN A 3 50.45 -42.98 -2.81
CA GLN A 3 50.56 -41.59 -2.34
C GLN A 3 49.71 -40.61 -3.17
N ASP A 4 49.16 -41.00 -4.33
CA ASP A 4 48.48 -40.07 -5.25
C ASP A 4 46.94 -40.15 -5.21
N LYS A 5 46.38 -41.00 -4.34
CA LYS A 5 44.93 -41.30 -4.29
C LYS A 5 44.14 -40.54 -3.21
N TRP A 6 44.70 -39.50 -2.62
CA TRP A 6 44.05 -38.67 -1.59
C TRP A 6 43.29 -37.48 -2.20
N ILE A 7 43.72 -37.01 -3.36
CA ILE A 7 43.04 -35.98 -4.17
C ILE A 7 41.54 -36.28 -4.38
N PRO A 8 41.12 -37.50 -4.79
CA PRO A 8 39.69 -37.79 -4.97
C PRO A 8 38.91 -37.75 -3.65
N VAL A 9 39.53 -38.09 -2.52
CA VAL A 9 38.90 -38.02 -1.19
C VAL A 9 38.66 -36.58 -0.79
N VAL A 10 39.67 -35.71 -0.98
CA VAL A 10 39.53 -34.27 -0.71
C VAL A 10 38.46 -33.64 -1.62
N LEU A 11 38.44 -33.99 -2.91
CA LEU A 11 37.40 -33.56 -3.84
C LEU A 11 36.00 -34.02 -3.42
N LEU A 12 35.86 -35.26 -2.94
CA LEU A 12 34.59 -35.78 -2.43
C LEU A 12 34.11 -35.04 -1.17
N VAL A 13 35.02 -34.73 -0.25
CA VAL A 13 34.70 -33.95 0.95
C VAL A 13 34.31 -32.52 0.57
N LEU A 14 35.05 -31.88 -0.35
CA LEU A 14 34.74 -30.55 -0.85
C LEU A 14 33.39 -30.52 -1.57
N LEU A 15 33.11 -31.54 -2.39
CA LEU A 15 31.84 -31.72 -3.06
C LEU A 15 30.71 -31.86 -2.03
N GLY A 16 30.86 -32.71 -1.02
CA GLY A 16 29.89 -32.91 0.04
C GLY A 16 29.61 -31.62 0.83
N LEU A 17 30.65 -30.86 1.16
CA LEU A 17 30.51 -29.55 1.81
C LEU A 17 29.77 -28.54 0.91
N LEU A 18 30.04 -28.55 -0.39
CA LEU A 18 29.35 -27.67 -1.35
C LEU A 18 27.87 -28.04 -1.47
N GLN A 19 27.56 -29.34 -1.56
CA GLN A 19 26.18 -29.84 -1.59
C GLN A 19 25.45 -29.50 -0.29
N TYR A 20 26.07 -29.72 0.87
CA TYR A 20 25.50 -29.37 2.17
C TYR A 20 25.23 -27.87 2.28
N ARG A 21 26.18 -27.03 1.84
CA ARG A 21 26.02 -25.56 1.82
C ARG A 21 24.93 -25.11 0.84
N LEU A 22 24.71 -25.83 -0.26
CA LEU A 22 23.66 -25.48 -1.23
C LEU A 22 22.26 -25.82 -0.70
N TRP A 23 22.15 -26.90 0.08
CA TRP A 23 20.88 -27.34 0.68
C TRP A 23 20.56 -26.63 2.01
N PHE A 24 21.57 -26.28 2.82
CA PHE A 24 21.39 -25.73 4.18
C PHE A 24 22.12 -24.40 4.44
N GLY A 25 22.78 -23.81 3.45
CA GLY A 25 23.51 -22.54 3.61
C GLY A 25 22.59 -21.31 3.57
N LYS A 26 23.11 -20.15 3.96
CA LYS A 26 22.42 -18.86 3.80
C LYS A 26 22.15 -18.61 2.30
N ASN A 27 20.90 -18.36 1.91
CA ASN A 27 20.34 -18.42 0.54
C ASN A 27 20.00 -19.83 -0.01
N SER A 28 19.75 -20.82 0.85
CA SER A 28 19.26 -22.13 0.41
C SER A 28 17.78 -22.06 -0.02
N ILE A 29 17.35 -22.97 -0.91
CA ILE A 29 15.99 -23.07 -1.46
C ILE A 29 14.85 -22.88 -0.42
N PRO A 30 14.91 -23.45 0.79
CA PRO A 30 13.87 -23.22 1.81
C PRO A 30 13.76 -21.77 2.29
N ASP A 31 14.85 -21.00 2.29
CA ASP A 31 14.82 -19.58 2.67
C ASP A 31 14.08 -18.76 1.60
N TYR A 32 14.25 -19.10 0.33
CA TYR A 32 13.51 -18.46 -0.77
C TYR A 32 12.00 -18.75 -0.71
N LEU A 33 11.64 -20.00 -0.39
CA LEU A 33 10.24 -20.42 -0.23
C LEU A 33 9.56 -19.71 0.96
N ASN A 34 10.26 -19.53 2.08
CA ASN A 34 9.71 -18.79 3.22
C ASN A 34 9.52 -17.30 2.91
N ARG A 35 10.45 -16.67 2.19
CA ARG A 35 10.34 -15.26 1.79
C ARG A 35 9.21 -15.03 0.79
N GLU A 36 8.96 -15.98 -0.11
CA GLU A 36 7.85 -15.89 -1.06
C GLU A 36 6.49 -15.96 -0.33
N GLN A 37 6.36 -16.81 0.69
CA GLN A 37 5.15 -16.88 1.51
C GLN A 37 4.88 -15.60 2.30
N GLU A 38 5.93 -14.98 2.88
CA GLU A 38 5.80 -13.69 3.57
C GLU A 38 5.34 -12.58 2.62
N VAL A 39 5.87 -12.54 1.40
CA VAL A 39 5.48 -11.55 0.38
C VAL A 39 4.03 -11.74 -0.04
N GLN A 40 3.57 -12.97 -0.24
CA GLN A 40 2.18 -13.26 -0.60
C GLN A 40 1.22 -12.86 0.52
N ALA A 41 1.52 -13.21 1.77
CA ALA A 41 0.71 -12.83 2.93
C ALA A 41 0.62 -11.29 3.07
N GLN A 42 1.73 -10.58 2.87
CA GLN A 42 1.73 -9.12 2.94
C GLN A 42 0.97 -8.48 1.77
N ALA A 43 1.03 -9.08 0.58
CA ALA A 43 0.28 -8.61 -0.60
C ALA A 43 -1.23 -8.71 -0.39
N GLU A 44 -1.71 -9.81 0.20
CA GLU A 44 -3.14 -9.98 0.54
C GLU A 44 -3.60 -8.94 1.56
N GLN A 45 -2.81 -8.70 2.61
CA GLN A 45 -3.11 -7.66 3.60
C GLN A 45 -3.17 -6.26 2.99
N ASN A 46 -2.21 -5.94 2.11
CA ASN A 46 -2.18 -4.65 1.42
C ASN A 46 -3.38 -4.48 0.48
N ALA A 47 -3.79 -5.53 -0.22
CA ALA A 47 -4.97 -5.50 -1.07
C ALA A 47 -6.25 -5.20 -0.26
N ASN A 48 -6.39 -5.82 0.92
CA ASN A 48 -7.53 -5.54 1.81
C ASN A 48 -7.53 -4.09 2.31
N LEU A 49 -6.38 -3.56 2.72
CA LEU A 49 -6.25 -2.18 3.16
C LEU A 49 -6.55 -1.19 2.04
N ALA A 50 -6.07 -1.46 0.82
CA ALA A 50 -6.35 -0.62 -0.34
C ALA A 50 -7.85 -0.54 -0.66
N GLN A 51 -8.56 -1.68 -0.59
CA GLN A 51 -10.00 -1.72 -0.80
C GLN A 51 -10.76 -0.90 0.26
N ARG A 52 -10.37 -1.00 1.53
CA ARG A 52 -11.01 -0.24 2.62
C ARG A 52 -10.74 1.26 2.50
N ASN A 53 -9.52 1.65 2.13
CA ASN A 53 -9.19 3.05 1.90
C ASN A 53 -10.00 3.64 0.74
N ALA A 54 -10.18 2.90 -0.36
CA ALA A 54 -10.99 3.35 -1.49
C ALA A 54 -12.46 3.57 -1.09
N LEU A 55 -13.02 2.69 -0.24
CA LEU A 55 -14.37 2.85 0.28
C LEU A 55 -14.50 4.09 1.17
N LEU A 56 -13.56 4.26 2.12
CA LEU A 56 -13.56 5.40 3.02
C LEU A 56 -13.39 6.72 2.27
N GLU A 57 -12.58 6.75 1.23
CA GLU A 57 -12.41 7.93 0.38
C GLU A 57 -13.69 8.29 -0.37
N ALA A 58 -14.40 7.28 -0.89
CA ALA A 58 -15.70 7.48 -1.51
C ALA A 58 -16.73 8.03 -0.51
N ASP A 59 -16.80 7.48 0.70
CA ASP A 59 -17.70 7.96 1.76
C ASP A 59 -17.38 9.42 2.15
N ILE A 60 -16.10 9.77 2.30
CA ILE A 60 -15.67 11.13 2.61
C ILE A 60 -16.09 12.09 1.48
N ASN A 61 -15.96 11.66 0.22
CA ASN A 61 -16.34 12.49 -0.92
C ASN A 61 -17.86 12.72 -0.95
N ASP A 62 -18.65 11.67 -0.74
CA ASP A 62 -20.12 11.76 -0.67
C ASP A 62 -20.59 12.70 0.46
N LEU A 63 -19.98 12.56 1.65
CA LEU A 63 -20.22 13.44 2.79
C LEU A 63 -19.91 14.91 2.49
N LYS A 64 -18.79 15.18 1.80
CA LYS A 64 -18.42 16.55 1.41
C LYS A 64 -19.40 17.15 0.41
N ILE A 65 -19.76 16.40 -0.63
CA ILE A 65 -20.72 16.82 -1.64
C ILE A 65 -22.08 17.11 -0.99
N GLY A 66 -22.53 16.23 -0.08
CA GLY A 66 -23.77 16.43 0.68
C GLY A 66 -23.73 17.70 1.54
N LEU A 67 -22.63 17.99 2.23
CA LEU A 67 -22.46 19.19 3.04
C LEU A 67 -22.43 20.47 2.20
N GLU A 68 -21.75 20.44 1.05
CA GLU A 68 -21.69 21.58 0.12
C GLU A 68 -23.08 21.88 -0.45
N ALA A 69 -23.84 20.85 -0.83
CA ALA A 69 -25.22 21.00 -1.32
C ALA A 69 -26.15 21.61 -0.25
N ILE A 70 -25.98 21.23 1.02
CA ILE A 70 -26.73 21.81 2.14
C ILE A 70 -26.31 23.27 2.39
N GLU A 71 -25.02 23.58 2.34
CA GLU A 71 -24.50 24.94 2.50
C GLU A 71 -25.01 25.87 1.39
N GLU A 72 -24.99 25.42 0.14
CA GLU A 72 -25.50 26.18 -1.01
C GLU A 72 -27.00 26.47 -0.86
N ARG A 73 -27.79 25.47 -0.44
CA ARG A 73 -29.21 25.66 -0.14
C ARG A 73 -29.44 26.66 0.99
N ALA A 74 -28.68 26.55 2.09
CA ALA A 74 -28.79 27.47 3.22
C ALA A 74 -28.45 28.92 2.84
N ARG A 75 -27.46 29.12 1.95
CA ARG A 75 -27.06 30.43 1.44
C ARG A 75 -28.08 31.01 0.46
N ASN A 76 -28.55 30.21 -0.49
CA ASN A 76 -29.41 30.68 -1.59
C ASN A 76 -30.88 30.80 -1.20
N GLU A 77 -31.42 29.85 -0.44
CA GLU A 77 -32.85 29.85 -0.06
C GLU A 77 -33.12 30.61 1.24
N LEU A 78 -32.25 30.44 2.24
CA LEU A 78 -32.49 30.98 3.58
C LEU A 78 -31.67 32.24 3.87
N GLY A 79 -30.75 32.64 2.98
CA GLY A 79 -29.87 33.79 3.17
C GLY A 79 -28.97 33.65 4.40
N LEU A 80 -28.72 32.42 4.85
CA LEU A 80 -27.92 32.15 6.05
C LEU A 80 -26.45 32.43 5.74
N ILE A 81 -25.79 33.11 6.68
CA ILE A 81 -24.37 33.43 6.63
C ILE A 81 -23.63 32.77 7.80
N LYS A 82 -22.42 32.29 7.53
CA LYS A 82 -21.54 31.66 8.54
C LYS A 82 -21.05 32.72 9.54
N ARG A 83 -20.77 32.32 10.78
CA ARG A 83 -20.27 33.28 11.79
C ARG A 83 -18.89 33.80 11.38
N GLY A 84 -18.74 35.13 11.38
CA GLY A 84 -17.48 35.80 11.04
C GLY A 84 -17.25 36.03 9.55
N GLU A 85 -18.23 35.74 8.68
CA GLU A 85 -18.15 36.06 7.26
C GLU A 85 -18.86 37.39 6.93
N THR A 86 -18.37 38.10 5.91
CA THR A 86 -19.00 39.31 5.35
C THR A 86 -19.57 38.97 3.98
N PHE A 87 -20.90 39.02 3.84
CA PHE A 87 -21.59 38.71 2.58
C PHE A 87 -21.83 39.97 1.75
N TYR A 88 -21.37 39.96 0.49
CA TYR A 88 -21.60 41.04 -0.48
C TYR A 88 -22.58 40.59 -1.54
N ARG A 89 -23.74 41.26 -1.64
CA ARG A 89 -24.72 41.04 -2.72
C ARG A 89 -24.63 42.16 -3.73
N ILE A 90 -24.20 41.84 -4.94
CA ILE A 90 -24.15 42.81 -6.05
C ILE A 90 -25.56 42.88 -6.64
N LEU A 91 -26.21 44.05 -6.53
CA LEU A 91 -27.47 44.31 -7.20
C LEU A 91 -27.17 44.93 -8.57
N PRO A 92 -27.86 44.52 -9.65
CA PRO A 92 -27.71 45.19 -10.94
C PRO A 92 -28.14 46.66 -10.81
N ALA A 93 -27.44 47.55 -11.50
CA ALA A 93 -27.81 48.96 -11.53
C ALA A 93 -29.18 49.09 -12.19
N ASP A 94 -30.13 49.74 -11.51
CA ASP A 94 -31.43 50.09 -12.07
C ASP A 94 -31.21 50.95 -13.32
N SER A 95 -31.30 50.34 -14.50
CA SER A 95 -31.42 51.07 -15.75
C SER A 95 -32.86 51.61 -15.82
N LYS A 96 -33.01 52.84 -15.36
CA LYS A 96 -34.23 53.63 -15.43
C LYS A 96 -34.61 53.93 -16.89
#